data_AF-A0A2U2ZPB1-F1
#
_entry.id   AF-A0A2U2ZPB1-F1
#
_cell.length_a   1.000
_cell.length_b   1.000
_cell.length_c   1.000
_cell.angle_alpha   90.00
_cell.angle_beta   90.00
_cell.angle_gamma   90.00
#
_symmetry.space_group_name_H-M   'P 1'
#
loop_
_entity.id
_entity.type
_entity.pdbx_description
1 polymer ?
#
loop_
_entity_poly.entity_id
_entity_poly.type
_entity_poly.pdbx_seq_one_letter_code
_entity_poly.pdbx_strand_id
1 'polypeptide(L)'
;MKAVTWQGKRDVRVESVPDPKIQEPTDAVIRITSSGLCGSDLHLYEVLTPFMTPGDILGHEPMGIVEEVGAAVPDLKAGDRVVVPFQIACGSCWMCENSLPTQCETTQVTGEGMGAALFGYTRLYGAVPGAQAEYLRVPQAQFGPIKVPEGPPDDRFVYLSDVLPTAWQAVAYADVPQGGSVAVLGLGPIGDMACRVARLRGAGTVFGVDLVTARLHRAAQRGVEVFDLRDFDGEKELVAAIRDRTDGRGPDAVIDAVGTEAHGSAAARLAQNAAALLPRKLSGPFAERFSVDRLAALYTAIDLVRRGGTISLSGVYGGMADPLPLLTLFDKQIQLRMGQANVRRWTDEILPYLTDEDVLGVEDFATHRVPLDDAPHAYEMFQRKQDGAVKVLMKP
;
A
#
# COMPACT_ATOMS: atom_id res chain seq x y z
N MET A 1 -12.23 -16.66 17.28
CA MET A 1 -11.38 -16.80 16.09
C MET A 1 -9.93 -16.47 16.42
N LYS A 2 -8.98 -16.99 15.66
CA LYS A 2 -7.59 -16.56 15.68
C LYS A 2 -7.40 -15.28 14.87
N ALA A 3 -6.52 -14.40 15.34
CA ALA A 3 -6.16 -13.17 14.67
C ALA A 3 -4.72 -12.74 14.99
N VAL A 4 -4.04 -12.11 14.04
CA VAL A 4 -2.75 -11.47 14.25
C VAL A 4 -2.97 -10.15 14.98
N THR A 5 -2.42 -10.06 16.18
CA THR A 5 -2.52 -8.90 17.06
C THR A 5 -1.16 -8.25 17.24
N TRP A 6 -1.14 -6.93 17.27
CA TRP A 6 0.04 -6.16 17.63
C TRP A 6 0.22 -6.16 19.15
N GLN A 7 1.42 -6.47 19.64
CA GLN A 7 1.74 -6.52 21.08
C GLN A 7 2.82 -5.52 21.48
N GLY A 8 3.58 -5.05 20.50
CA GLY A 8 4.67 -4.10 20.71
C GLY A 8 5.47 -3.90 19.44
N LYS A 9 6.47 -3.02 19.52
CA LYS A 9 7.45 -2.86 18.44
C LYS A 9 8.10 -4.21 18.15
N ARG A 10 7.97 -4.67 16.91
CA ARG A 10 8.44 -5.97 16.43
C ARG A 10 7.85 -7.20 17.16
N ASP A 11 6.72 -7.06 17.84
CA ASP A 11 6.03 -8.15 18.54
C ASP A 11 4.59 -8.22 18.04
N VAL A 12 4.32 -9.21 17.18
CA VAL A 12 2.98 -9.58 16.74
C VAL A 12 2.75 -11.03 17.12
N ARG A 13 1.52 -11.37 17.49
CA ARG A 13 1.15 -12.70 17.96
C ARG A 13 -0.19 -13.11 17.40
N VAL A 14 -0.35 -14.41 17.20
CA VAL A 14 -1.65 -15.00 16.86
C VAL A 14 -2.36 -15.29 18.16
N GLU A 15 -3.42 -14.54 18.44
CA GLU A 15 -4.20 -14.62 19.67
C GLU A 15 -5.62 -15.10 19.35
N SER A 16 -6.28 -15.70 20.34
CA SER A 16 -7.71 -15.99 20.25
C SER A 16 -8.53 -14.79 20.70
N VAL A 17 -9.34 -14.27 19.79
CA VAL A 17 -10.23 -13.11 20.00
C VAL A 17 -11.69 -13.51 19.78
N PRO A 18 -12.68 -12.75 20.30
CA PRO A 18 -14.09 -13.00 20.02
C PRO A 18 -14.40 -12.96 18.52
N ASP A 19 -15.32 -13.81 18.08
CA ASP A 19 -15.79 -13.80 16.69
C ASP A 19 -16.51 -12.48 16.38
N PRO A 20 -16.28 -11.89 15.18
CA PRO A 20 -16.98 -10.71 14.74
C PRO A 20 -18.47 -11.01 14.57
N LYS A 21 -19.29 -9.98 14.77
CA LYS A 21 -20.73 -10.05 14.59
C LYS A 21 -21.20 -8.81 13.85
N ILE A 22 -22.35 -8.89 13.21
CA ILE A 22 -23.06 -7.72 12.69
C ILE A 22 -23.33 -6.76 13.85
N GLN A 23 -22.88 -5.50 13.71
CA GLN A 23 -23.13 -4.43 14.68
C GLN A 23 -24.10 -3.40 14.10
N GLU A 24 -23.96 -3.11 12.80
CA GLU A 24 -24.83 -2.19 12.06
C GLU A 24 -25.54 -2.90 10.90
N PRO A 25 -26.72 -2.42 10.46
CA PRO A 25 -27.43 -3.01 9.31
C PRO A 25 -26.62 -3.01 8.01
N THR A 26 -25.60 -2.18 7.90
CA THR A 26 -24.70 -2.08 6.75
C THR A 26 -23.47 -2.98 6.86
N ASP A 27 -23.31 -3.75 7.94
CA ASP A 27 -22.17 -4.63 8.10
C ASP A 27 -22.34 -5.93 7.29
N ALA A 28 -21.22 -6.60 7.01
CA ALA A 28 -21.17 -8.02 6.70
C ALA A 28 -20.12 -8.72 7.59
N VAL A 29 -20.22 -10.04 7.71
CA VAL A 29 -19.15 -10.89 8.24
C VAL A 29 -18.68 -11.79 7.12
N ILE A 30 -17.37 -11.81 6.89
CA ILE A 30 -16.73 -12.73 5.93
C ILE A 30 -15.82 -13.70 6.67
N ARG A 31 -15.77 -14.94 6.20
CA ARG A 31 -14.69 -15.87 6.52
C ARG A 31 -13.54 -15.64 5.55
N ILE A 32 -12.38 -15.29 6.08
CA ILE A 32 -11.22 -14.94 5.27
C ILE A 32 -10.62 -16.23 4.70
N THR A 33 -10.33 -16.23 3.41
CA THR A 33 -9.67 -17.34 2.72
C THR A 33 -8.24 -17.00 2.34
N SER A 34 -7.94 -15.70 2.19
CA SER A 34 -6.59 -15.20 1.97
C SER A 34 -6.47 -13.78 2.51
N SER A 35 -5.34 -13.45 3.13
CA SER A 35 -5.04 -12.09 3.59
C SER A 35 -3.60 -11.71 3.29
N GLY A 36 -3.39 -10.53 2.72
CA GLY A 36 -2.05 -10.03 2.42
C GLY A 36 -1.31 -9.49 3.64
N LEU A 37 0.02 -9.63 3.59
CA LEU A 37 0.94 -8.81 4.37
C LEU A 37 1.40 -7.64 3.49
N CYS A 38 1.15 -6.41 3.94
CA CYS A 38 1.50 -5.19 3.21
C CYS A 38 2.77 -4.55 3.79
N GLY A 39 3.45 -3.72 2.98
CA GLY A 39 4.55 -2.89 3.47
C GLY A 39 4.09 -1.89 4.54
N SER A 40 2.86 -1.40 4.44
CA SER A 40 2.25 -0.52 5.45
C SER A 40 2.06 -1.21 6.81
N ASP A 41 1.87 -2.54 6.85
CA ASP A 41 1.85 -3.29 8.10
C ASP A 41 3.22 -3.27 8.80
N LEU A 42 4.33 -3.18 8.04
CA LEU A 42 5.66 -3.01 8.62
C LEU A 42 5.84 -1.62 9.24
N HIS A 43 5.13 -0.60 8.75
CA HIS A 43 5.11 0.70 9.42
C HIS A 43 4.46 0.59 10.80
N LEU A 44 3.38 -0.20 10.96
CA LEU A 44 2.77 -0.50 12.26
C LEU A 44 3.71 -1.31 13.17
N TYR A 45 4.45 -2.24 12.58
CA TYR A 45 5.44 -3.10 13.24
C TYR A 45 6.66 -2.32 13.79
N GLU A 46 6.99 -1.16 13.19
CA GLU A 46 8.24 -0.43 13.45
C GLU A 46 8.10 1.04 13.85
N VAL A 47 7.45 1.85 13.01
CA VAL A 47 7.55 3.32 13.01
C VAL A 47 6.32 3.94 13.68
N LEU A 48 5.13 3.45 13.37
CA LEU A 48 3.85 3.98 13.85
C LEU A 48 3.44 3.45 15.23
N THR A 49 4.37 2.81 15.95
CA THR A 49 4.17 2.26 17.29
C THR A 49 3.57 3.24 18.33
N PRO A 50 3.77 4.58 18.27
CA PRO A 50 3.09 5.51 19.17
C PRO A 50 1.57 5.61 18.97
N PHE A 51 1.06 5.13 17.83
CA PHE A 51 -0.36 5.17 17.45
C PHE A 51 -1.05 3.80 17.51
N MET A 52 -0.34 2.78 18.01
CA MET A 52 -0.83 1.40 18.17
C MET A 52 -1.12 1.07 19.63
N THR A 53 -2.10 0.21 19.84
CA THR A 53 -2.47 -0.34 21.15
C THR A 53 -2.24 -1.85 21.15
N PRO A 54 -1.64 -2.43 22.22
CA PRO A 54 -1.57 -3.88 22.36
C PRO A 54 -2.95 -4.53 22.24
N GLY A 55 -3.07 -5.53 21.36
CA GLY A 55 -4.33 -6.19 21.01
C GLY A 55 -4.97 -5.71 19.71
N ASP A 56 -4.49 -4.63 19.08
CA ASP A 56 -4.98 -4.19 17.77
C ASP A 56 -4.78 -5.32 16.74
N ILE A 57 -5.86 -5.70 16.04
CA ILE A 57 -5.84 -6.74 15.01
C ILE A 57 -5.33 -6.12 13.70
N LEU A 58 -4.31 -6.72 13.08
CA LEU A 58 -3.62 -6.16 11.92
C LEU A 58 -4.18 -6.66 10.56
N GLY A 59 -3.71 -6.02 9.49
CA GLY A 59 -3.93 -6.44 8.12
C GLY A 59 -5.16 -5.82 7.46
N HIS A 60 -5.06 -5.57 6.16
CA HIS A 60 -6.07 -4.83 5.40
C HIS A 60 -6.18 -5.28 3.95
N GLU A 61 -5.69 -6.48 3.65
CA GLU A 61 -5.69 -7.04 2.31
C GLU A 61 -6.47 -8.37 2.19
N PRO A 62 -7.75 -8.45 2.59
CA PRO A 62 -8.46 -9.72 2.63
C PRO A 62 -9.25 -10.02 1.35
N MET A 63 -9.38 -11.32 1.13
CA MET A 63 -10.44 -11.94 0.34
C MET A 63 -11.08 -13.06 1.17
N GLY A 64 -12.37 -13.29 0.94
CA GLY A 64 -13.09 -14.34 1.66
C GLY A 64 -14.46 -14.66 1.09
N ILE A 65 -15.20 -15.42 1.88
CA ILE A 65 -16.57 -15.84 1.59
C ILE A 65 -17.49 -15.16 2.59
N VAL A 66 -18.57 -14.55 2.11
CA VAL A 66 -19.60 -13.94 2.96
C VAL A 66 -20.27 -15.02 3.80
N GLU A 67 -20.34 -14.82 5.11
CA GLU A 67 -21.04 -15.71 6.06
C GLU A 67 -22.38 -15.10 6.49
N GLU A 68 -22.39 -13.80 6.76
CA GLU A 68 -23.58 -13.06 7.24
C GLU A 68 -23.60 -11.64 6.66
N VAL A 69 -24.79 -11.09 6.41
CA VAL A 69 -24.99 -9.70 5.97
C VAL A 69 -26.06 -9.02 6.82
N GLY A 70 -25.86 -7.74 7.09
CA GLY A 70 -26.87 -6.89 7.74
C GLY A 70 -28.02 -6.56 6.78
N ALA A 71 -29.14 -6.11 7.36
CA ALA A 71 -30.39 -5.88 6.63
C ALA A 71 -30.34 -4.78 5.56
N ALA A 72 -29.31 -3.93 5.54
CA ALA A 72 -29.11 -2.84 4.59
C ALA A 72 -28.02 -3.14 3.56
N VAL A 73 -27.66 -4.42 3.36
CA VAL A 73 -26.70 -4.88 2.35
C VAL A 73 -27.46 -5.64 1.25
N PRO A 74 -27.84 -4.98 0.13
CA PRO A 74 -28.76 -5.57 -0.84
C PRO A 74 -28.11 -6.58 -1.80
N ASP A 75 -26.82 -6.41 -2.12
CA ASP A 75 -26.16 -7.07 -3.25
C ASP A 75 -25.21 -8.22 -2.85
N LEU A 76 -25.14 -8.54 -1.55
CA LEU A 76 -24.34 -9.63 -1.01
C LEU A 76 -25.22 -10.65 -0.28
N LYS A 77 -24.83 -11.92 -0.36
CA LYS A 77 -25.43 -13.00 0.44
C LYS A 77 -24.37 -14.00 0.88
N ALA A 78 -24.69 -14.80 1.89
CA ALA A 78 -23.86 -15.90 2.32
C ALA A 78 -23.44 -16.79 1.14
N GLY A 79 -22.17 -17.17 1.11
CA GLY A 79 -21.53 -17.94 0.04
C GLY A 79 -20.95 -17.12 -1.10
N ASP A 80 -21.22 -15.82 -1.21
CA ASP A 80 -20.57 -14.99 -2.23
C ASP A 80 -19.07 -14.82 -1.93
N ARG A 81 -18.21 -14.98 -2.95
CA ARG A 81 -16.78 -14.64 -2.87
C ARG A 81 -16.57 -13.13 -3.04
N VAL A 82 -15.84 -12.53 -2.11
CA VAL A 82 -15.60 -11.08 -2.10
C VAL A 82 -14.15 -10.74 -1.73
N VAL A 83 -13.63 -9.70 -2.39
CA VAL A 83 -12.42 -8.99 -1.97
C VAL A 83 -12.85 -7.71 -1.27
N VAL A 84 -12.23 -7.37 -0.14
CA VAL A 84 -12.60 -6.17 0.62
C VAL A 84 -11.50 -5.13 0.48
N PRO A 85 -11.80 -3.93 -0.06
CA PRO A 85 -10.87 -2.80 -0.07
C PRO A 85 -10.37 -2.43 1.33
N PHE A 86 -9.11 -2.01 1.44
CA PHE A 86 -8.51 -1.62 2.72
C PHE A 86 -9.21 -0.42 3.38
N GLN A 87 -9.81 0.48 2.58
CA GLN A 87 -10.55 1.63 3.06
C GLN A 87 -12.04 1.34 3.25
N ILE A 88 -12.60 1.88 4.33
CA ILE A 88 -14.02 1.73 4.68
C ILE A 88 -14.75 2.98 4.21
N ALA A 89 -15.70 2.83 3.27
CA ALA A 89 -16.39 3.97 2.66
C ALA A 89 -17.89 3.68 2.47
N CYS A 90 -18.74 4.70 2.59
CA CYS A 90 -20.20 4.51 2.55
C CYS A 90 -20.80 4.44 1.14
N GLY A 91 -20.08 4.92 0.12
CA GLY A 91 -20.52 4.90 -1.28
C GLY A 91 -21.48 6.01 -1.69
N SER A 92 -21.90 6.88 -0.76
CA SER A 92 -23.00 7.84 -0.98
C SER A 92 -22.76 9.27 -0.47
N CYS A 93 -21.67 9.52 0.28
CA CYS A 93 -21.32 10.89 0.67
C CYS A 93 -20.68 11.63 -0.52
N TRP A 94 -20.55 12.95 -0.43
CA TRP A 94 -20.06 13.78 -1.53
C TRP A 94 -18.70 13.30 -2.05
N MET A 95 -17.79 12.97 -1.13
CA MET A 95 -16.46 12.43 -1.48
C MET A 95 -16.54 11.08 -2.21
N CYS A 96 -17.44 10.17 -1.80
CA CYS A 96 -17.61 8.88 -2.48
C CYS A 96 -18.17 9.05 -3.88
N GLU A 97 -19.19 9.90 -4.05
CA GLU A 97 -19.78 10.22 -5.36
C GLU A 97 -18.77 10.90 -6.29
N ASN A 98 -17.83 11.67 -5.72
CA ASN A 98 -16.72 12.29 -6.44
C ASN A 98 -15.48 11.40 -6.52
N SER A 99 -15.63 10.07 -6.45
CA SER A 99 -14.55 9.11 -6.70
C SER A 99 -13.39 9.16 -5.70
N LEU A 100 -13.63 9.66 -4.49
CA LEU A 100 -12.65 9.79 -3.40
C LEU A 100 -13.07 8.99 -2.14
N PRO A 101 -13.28 7.67 -2.23
CA PRO A 101 -13.66 6.85 -1.07
C PRO A 101 -12.68 6.91 0.10
N THR A 102 -11.38 7.20 -0.12
CA THR A 102 -10.43 7.38 1.01
C THR A 102 -10.66 8.67 1.79
N GLN A 103 -11.51 9.57 1.27
CA GLN A 103 -11.95 10.80 1.92
C GLN A 103 -13.43 10.71 2.35
N CYS A 104 -13.99 9.50 2.46
CA CYS A 104 -15.39 9.32 2.84
C CYS A 104 -15.75 10.08 4.12
N GLU A 105 -16.73 10.97 4.03
CA GLU A 105 -17.18 11.84 5.13
C GLU A 105 -17.86 11.05 6.25
N THR A 106 -18.53 9.95 5.91
CA THR A 106 -19.26 9.09 6.87
C THR A 106 -18.32 8.32 7.78
N THR A 107 -17.18 7.87 7.26
CA THR A 107 -16.20 7.06 7.99
C THR A 107 -14.94 7.85 8.33
N GLN A 108 -14.95 9.16 8.08
CA GLN A 108 -13.83 10.04 8.34
C GLN A 108 -13.45 10.03 9.81
N VAL A 109 -12.15 9.91 10.10
CA VAL A 109 -11.62 9.97 11.47
C VAL A 109 -11.34 11.42 11.84
N THR A 110 -12.42 12.20 11.99
CA THR A 110 -12.38 13.65 12.22
C THR A 110 -11.64 14.05 13.50
N GLY A 111 -11.70 13.21 14.55
CA GLY A 111 -10.98 13.42 15.80
C GLY A 111 -9.46 13.44 15.66
N GLU A 112 -8.92 12.83 14.60
CA GLU A 112 -7.49 12.76 14.29
C GLU A 112 -7.12 13.63 13.08
N GLY A 113 -8.10 14.30 12.46
CA GLY A 113 -7.90 15.10 11.25
C GLY A 113 -7.50 14.26 10.01
N MET A 114 -7.85 12.97 10.01
CA MET A 114 -7.50 12.03 8.94
C MET A 114 -8.69 11.73 8.02
N GLY A 115 -8.42 10.99 6.94
CA GLY A 115 -9.43 10.54 5.97
C GLY A 115 -10.34 9.44 6.52
N ALA A 116 -10.92 8.66 5.60
CA ALA A 116 -11.77 7.52 5.92
C ALA A 116 -11.03 6.47 6.76
N ALA A 117 -11.76 5.79 7.65
CA ALA A 117 -11.24 4.69 8.44
C ALA A 117 -10.69 3.55 7.56
N LEU A 118 -9.65 2.89 8.05
CA LEU A 118 -8.96 1.77 7.37
C LEU A 118 -9.01 0.52 8.25
N PHE A 119 -9.09 -0.65 7.64
CA PHE A 119 -8.96 -1.91 8.36
C PHE A 119 -7.55 -2.09 8.92
N GLY A 120 -7.43 -2.67 10.10
CA GLY A 120 -6.17 -3.16 10.67
C GLY A 120 -5.06 -2.13 10.80
N TYR A 121 -5.43 -0.86 10.94
CA TYR A 121 -4.50 0.27 10.95
C TYR A 121 -4.55 1.04 12.27
N THR A 122 -3.72 2.08 12.40
CA THR A 122 -3.55 2.85 13.64
C THR A 122 -4.83 3.58 14.09
N ARG A 123 -4.83 4.10 15.33
CA ARG A 123 -5.90 5.00 15.82
C ARG A 123 -6.15 6.22 14.92
N LEU A 124 -5.13 6.68 14.19
CA LEU A 124 -5.24 7.79 13.25
C LEU A 124 -6.28 7.51 12.16
N TYR A 125 -6.49 6.23 11.84
CA TYR A 125 -7.49 5.77 10.87
C TYR A 125 -8.55 4.87 11.52
N GLY A 126 -8.84 5.11 12.80
CA GLY A 126 -10.01 4.58 13.49
C GLY A 126 -9.80 3.27 14.23
N ALA A 127 -8.61 2.64 14.14
CA ALA A 127 -8.30 1.37 14.80
C ALA A 127 -9.37 0.28 14.57
N VAL A 128 -9.92 0.22 13.35
CA VAL A 128 -10.92 -0.81 13.01
C VAL A 128 -10.20 -2.16 12.91
N PRO A 129 -10.71 -3.25 13.55
CA PRO A 129 -10.07 -4.56 13.50
C PRO A 129 -9.71 -5.01 12.09
N GLY A 130 -8.47 -5.47 11.93
CA GLY A 130 -7.92 -5.91 10.66
C GLY A 130 -8.29 -7.32 10.23
N ALA A 131 -7.70 -7.71 9.11
CA ALA A 131 -8.10 -8.85 8.31
C ALA A 131 -7.04 -9.94 8.21
N GLN A 132 -5.96 -9.89 9.00
CA GLN A 132 -5.13 -11.07 9.25
C GLN A 132 -5.75 -11.89 10.39
N ALA A 133 -6.88 -12.53 10.08
CA ALA A 133 -7.71 -13.27 11.02
C ALA A 133 -8.51 -14.36 10.29
N GLU A 134 -9.23 -15.22 11.01
CA GLU A 134 -10.11 -16.22 10.38
C GLU A 134 -11.43 -15.59 9.85
N TYR A 135 -11.92 -14.53 10.50
CA TYR A 135 -13.13 -13.79 10.10
C TYR A 135 -12.92 -12.28 10.20
N LEU A 136 -13.69 -11.53 9.42
CA LEU A 136 -13.69 -10.06 9.43
C LEU A 136 -15.10 -9.51 9.44
N ARG A 137 -15.37 -8.55 10.33
CA ARG A 137 -16.53 -7.65 10.20
C ARG A 137 -16.19 -6.56 9.19
N VAL A 138 -17.02 -6.40 8.18
CA VAL A 138 -16.87 -5.40 7.12
C VAL A 138 -17.95 -4.34 7.27
N PRO A 139 -17.65 -3.15 7.84
CA PRO A 139 -18.59 -2.04 7.84
C PRO A 139 -18.81 -1.48 6.43
N GLN A 140 -19.97 -0.88 6.21
CA GLN A 140 -20.35 -0.31 4.91
C GLN A 140 -20.27 -1.34 3.75
N ALA A 141 -20.69 -2.58 4.04
CA ALA A 141 -20.65 -3.71 3.11
C ALA A 141 -21.59 -3.56 1.91
N GLN A 142 -22.52 -2.61 1.93
CA GLN A 142 -23.31 -2.24 0.75
C GLN A 142 -22.47 -1.58 -0.37
N PHE A 143 -21.25 -1.12 -0.08
CA PHE A 143 -20.38 -0.46 -1.05
C PHE A 143 -18.97 -1.08 -1.16
N GLY A 144 -18.34 -1.40 -0.04
CA GLY A 144 -16.93 -1.80 0.00
C GLY A 144 -16.62 -3.09 -0.78
N PRO A 145 -17.19 -4.25 -0.40
CA PRO A 145 -16.88 -5.55 -0.99
C PRO A 145 -17.00 -5.58 -2.52
N ILE A 146 -16.00 -6.19 -3.16
CA ILE A 146 -15.94 -6.45 -4.59
C ILE A 146 -16.26 -7.92 -4.80
N LYS A 147 -17.41 -8.22 -5.39
CA LYS A 147 -17.79 -9.59 -5.74
C LYS A 147 -16.94 -10.09 -6.91
N VAL A 148 -16.41 -11.30 -6.79
CA VAL A 148 -15.56 -11.92 -7.81
C VAL A 148 -16.09 -13.29 -8.21
N PRO A 149 -15.83 -13.76 -9.44
CA PRO A 149 -16.38 -15.02 -9.92
C PRO A 149 -15.78 -16.24 -9.21
N GLU A 150 -16.50 -17.36 -9.29
CA GLU A 150 -15.98 -18.69 -8.96
C GLU A 150 -14.95 -19.15 -10.01
N GLY A 151 -14.06 -20.07 -9.62
CA GLY A 151 -13.11 -20.71 -10.54
C GLY A 151 -11.65 -20.35 -10.28
N PRO A 152 -11.19 -19.12 -10.58
CA PRO A 152 -9.80 -18.75 -10.32
C PRO A 152 -9.45 -18.75 -8.82
N PRO A 153 -8.18 -19.05 -8.47
CA PRO A 153 -7.72 -19.03 -7.09
C PRO A 153 -7.84 -17.63 -6.48
N ASP A 154 -7.83 -17.52 -5.15
CA ASP A 154 -7.89 -16.21 -4.48
C ASP A 154 -6.78 -15.28 -4.92
N ASP A 155 -5.60 -15.83 -5.24
CA ASP A 155 -4.45 -15.08 -5.73
C ASP A 155 -4.77 -14.31 -7.02
N ARG A 156 -5.79 -14.72 -7.78
CA ARG A 156 -6.28 -13.96 -8.93
C ARG A 156 -6.88 -12.61 -8.55
N PHE A 157 -7.49 -12.52 -7.37
CA PHE A 157 -8.36 -11.39 -7.01
C PHE A 157 -7.93 -10.66 -5.75
N VAL A 158 -7.24 -11.32 -4.80
CA VAL A 158 -6.93 -10.76 -3.47
C VAL A 158 -6.24 -9.40 -3.55
N TYR A 159 -5.42 -9.15 -4.57
CA TYR A 159 -4.73 -7.87 -4.74
C TYR A 159 -5.64 -6.69 -5.10
N LEU A 160 -6.92 -6.93 -5.44
CA LEU A 160 -7.94 -5.88 -5.54
C LEU A 160 -8.23 -5.20 -4.20
N SER A 161 -7.82 -5.79 -3.07
CA SER A 161 -7.98 -5.17 -1.75
C SER A 161 -7.10 -3.93 -1.57
N ASP A 162 -5.91 -3.91 -2.21
CA ASP A 162 -4.90 -2.85 -2.07
C ASP A 162 -3.92 -2.81 -3.25
N VAL A 163 -2.98 -3.78 -3.33
CA VAL A 163 -1.77 -3.67 -4.18
C VAL A 163 -2.06 -3.24 -5.62
N LEU A 164 -3.03 -3.90 -6.26
CA LEU A 164 -3.30 -3.68 -7.67
C LEU A 164 -3.99 -2.31 -7.91
N PRO A 165 -5.08 -1.94 -7.21
CA PRO A 165 -5.63 -0.59 -7.29
C PRO A 165 -4.64 0.52 -6.90
N THR A 166 -3.77 0.27 -5.92
CA THR A 166 -2.72 1.23 -5.51
C THR A 166 -1.72 1.45 -6.64
N ALA A 167 -1.21 0.37 -7.25
CA ALA A 167 -0.36 0.46 -8.43
C ALA A 167 -1.08 1.09 -9.64
N TRP A 168 -2.36 0.78 -9.84
CA TRP A 168 -3.17 1.36 -10.90
C TRP A 168 -3.35 2.87 -10.75
N GLN A 169 -3.68 3.31 -9.54
CA GLN A 169 -3.76 4.73 -9.21
C GLN A 169 -2.41 5.41 -9.42
N ALA A 170 -1.31 4.79 -8.98
CA ALA A 170 0.03 5.36 -9.14
C ALA A 170 0.38 5.61 -10.62
N VAL A 171 0.08 4.65 -11.50
CA VAL A 171 0.30 4.81 -12.95
C VAL A 171 -0.67 5.82 -13.57
N ALA A 172 -1.95 5.81 -13.17
CA ALA A 172 -2.93 6.79 -13.62
C ALA A 172 -2.58 8.22 -13.15
N TYR A 173 -1.97 8.35 -11.98
CA TYR A 173 -1.52 9.62 -11.42
C TYR A 173 -0.24 10.09 -12.08
N ALA A 174 0.67 9.18 -12.42
CA ALA A 174 1.87 9.48 -13.17
C ALA A 174 1.56 10.07 -14.55
N ASP A 175 0.38 9.79 -15.12
CA ASP A 175 -0.10 10.35 -16.39
C ASP A 175 0.94 10.24 -17.52
N VAL A 176 1.52 9.03 -17.63
CA VAL A 176 2.58 8.73 -18.59
C VAL A 176 1.99 8.82 -20.00
N PRO A 177 2.56 9.62 -20.91
CA PRO A 177 2.12 9.65 -22.31
C PRO A 177 2.23 8.27 -22.95
N GLN A 178 1.38 7.96 -23.92
CA GLN A 178 1.49 6.72 -24.71
C GLN A 178 2.88 6.64 -25.36
N GLY A 179 3.59 5.52 -25.14
CA GLY A 179 4.97 5.33 -25.60
C GLY A 179 6.01 6.14 -24.81
N GLY A 180 5.61 6.89 -23.79
CA GLY A 180 6.47 7.65 -22.90
C GLY A 180 7.22 6.78 -21.89
N SER A 181 7.93 7.44 -20.99
CA SER A 181 8.86 6.82 -20.05
C SER A 181 8.45 7.07 -18.59
N VAL A 182 8.57 6.03 -17.76
CA VAL A 182 8.31 6.13 -16.32
C VAL A 182 9.40 5.44 -15.51
N ALA A 183 9.86 6.08 -14.44
CA ALA A 183 10.72 5.43 -13.45
C ALA A 183 9.92 5.08 -12.20
N VAL A 184 10.09 3.87 -11.68
CA VAL A 184 9.48 3.40 -10.43
C VAL A 184 10.57 3.24 -9.39
N LEU A 185 10.52 4.05 -8.34
CA LEU A 185 11.41 3.97 -7.19
C LEU A 185 10.83 3.01 -6.17
N GLY A 186 11.58 1.96 -5.82
CA GLY A 186 11.14 0.85 -5.00
C GLY A 186 10.38 -0.20 -5.82
N LEU A 187 10.85 -1.44 -5.79
CA LEU A 187 10.28 -2.61 -6.47
C LEU A 187 9.71 -3.62 -5.46
N GLY A 188 9.18 -3.12 -4.34
CA GLY A 188 8.30 -3.92 -3.46
C GLY A 188 6.98 -4.26 -4.15
N PRO A 189 5.98 -4.82 -3.43
CA PRO A 189 4.69 -5.19 -4.03
C PRO A 189 4.05 -4.11 -4.90
N ILE A 190 3.93 -2.88 -4.39
CA ILE A 190 3.32 -1.77 -5.14
C ILE A 190 4.16 -1.43 -6.37
N GLY A 191 5.47 -1.32 -6.23
CA GLY A 191 6.36 -0.94 -7.34
C GLY A 191 6.42 -1.98 -8.45
N ASP A 192 6.57 -3.27 -8.11
CA ASP A 192 6.55 -4.36 -9.10
C ASP A 192 5.20 -4.38 -9.85
N MET A 193 4.09 -4.20 -9.13
CA MET A 193 2.77 -4.12 -9.76
C MET A 193 2.62 -2.86 -10.61
N ALA A 194 3.15 -1.71 -10.18
CA ALA A 194 3.12 -0.46 -10.94
C ALA A 194 3.91 -0.60 -12.25
N CYS A 195 5.05 -1.29 -12.24
CA CYS A 195 5.78 -1.60 -13.48
C CYS A 195 4.92 -2.42 -14.46
N ARG A 196 4.19 -3.43 -13.97
CA ARG A 196 3.29 -4.24 -14.81
C ARG A 196 2.16 -3.41 -15.39
N VAL A 197 1.51 -2.61 -14.56
CA VAL A 197 0.40 -1.74 -14.99
C VAL A 197 0.89 -0.67 -15.96
N ALA A 198 2.07 -0.07 -15.76
CA ALA A 198 2.65 0.91 -16.68
C ALA A 198 2.86 0.32 -18.08
N ARG A 199 3.41 -0.89 -18.17
CA ARG A 199 3.57 -1.60 -19.46
C ARG A 199 2.22 -1.92 -20.09
N LEU A 200 1.28 -2.43 -19.32
CA LEU A 200 -0.08 -2.73 -19.79
C LEU A 200 -0.77 -1.47 -20.36
N ARG A 201 -0.58 -0.32 -19.72
CA ARG A 201 -1.15 0.97 -20.11
C ARG A 201 -0.34 1.72 -21.17
N GLY A 202 0.64 1.07 -21.80
CA GLY A 202 1.30 1.59 -22.99
C GLY A 202 2.52 2.48 -22.74
N ALA A 203 3.12 2.46 -21.54
CA ALA A 203 4.44 3.07 -21.34
C ALA A 203 5.45 2.37 -22.27
N GLY A 204 6.22 3.18 -23.02
CA GLY A 204 7.25 2.67 -23.94
C GLY A 204 8.48 2.15 -23.20
N THR A 205 8.88 2.87 -22.13
CA THR A 205 10.01 2.49 -21.29
C THR A 205 9.62 2.55 -19.82
N VAL A 206 9.91 1.48 -19.07
CA VAL A 206 9.72 1.43 -17.62
C VAL A 206 11.07 1.17 -16.98
N PHE A 207 11.54 2.12 -16.17
CA PHE A 207 12.73 1.98 -15.35
C PHE A 207 12.33 1.55 -13.94
N GLY A 208 13.05 0.61 -13.35
CA GLY A 208 12.82 0.14 -11.97
C GLY A 208 14.06 0.33 -11.12
N VAL A 209 13.93 0.94 -9.94
CA VAL A 209 15.06 1.22 -9.04
C VAL A 209 14.82 0.54 -7.69
N ASP A 210 15.72 -0.33 -7.24
CA ASP A 210 15.69 -0.95 -5.91
C ASP A 210 17.13 -1.34 -5.49
N LEU A 211 17.30 -1.84 -4.27
CA LEU A 211 18.54 -2.37 -3.71
C LEU A 211 18.46 -3.87 -3.39
N VAL A 212 17.28 -4.48 -3.55
CA VAL A 212 17.03 -5.90 -3.27
C VAL A 212 17.10 -6.69 -4.57
N THR A 213 18.13 -7.55 -4.69
CA THR A 213 18.41 -8.35 -5.88
C THR A 213 17.20 -9.17 -6.37
N ALA A 214 16.45 -9.80 -5.45
CA ALA A 214 15.27 -10.58 -5.81
C ALA A 214 14.16 -9.73 -6.47
N ARG A 215 13.99 -8.48 -6.02
CA ARG A 215 13.01 -7.54 -6.58
C ARG A 215 13.44 -7.05 -7.97
N LEU A 216 14.72 -6.70 -8.11
CA LEU A 216 15.32 -6.32 -9.39
C LEU A 216 15.19 -7.43 -10.44
N HIS A 217 15.54 -8.67 -10.10
CA HIS A 217 15.43 -9.82 -11.00
C HIS A 217 13.99 -10.06 -11.45
N ARG A 218 13.03 -9.98 -10.52
CA ARG A 218 11.61 -10.18 -10.82
C ARG A 218 11.07 -9.14 -11.80
N ALA A 219 11.41 -7.86 -11.60
CA ALA A 219 11.00 -6.79 -12.50
C ALA A 219 11.67 -6.94 -13.88
N ALA A 220 12.97 -7.26 -13.92
CA ALA A 220 13.73 -7.44 -15.16
C ALA A 220 13.16 -8.57 -16.05
N GLN A 221 12.73 -9.69 -15.45
CA GLN A 221 12.05 -10.78 -16.15
C GLN A 221 10.77 -10.34 -16.87
N ARG A 222 10.19 -9.20 -16.48
CA ARG A 222 9.00 -8.60 -17.08
C ARG A 222 9.32 -7.44 -18.01
N GLY A 223 10.57 -7.34 -18.49
CA GLY A 223 10.99 -6.31 -19.45
C GLY A 223 11.11 -4.91 -18.84
N VAL A 224 11.24 -4.80 -17.51
CA VAL A 224 11.59 -3.55 -16.84
C VAL A 224 13.10 -3.35 -16.93
N GLU A 225 13.53 -2.15 -17.27
CA GLU A 225 14.94 -1.80 -17.22
C GLU A 225 15.33 -1.44 -15.79
N VAL A 226 16.11 -2.30 -15.14
CA VAL A 226 16.38 -2.17 -13.70
C VAL A 226 17.72 -1.51 -13.40
N PHE A 227 17.74 -0.70 -12.35
CA PHE A 227 18.92 -0.04 -11.79
C PHE A 227 19.08 -0.46 -10.34
N ASP A 228 20.20 -1.09 -10.03
CA ASP A 228 20.56 -1.45 -8.67
C ASP A 228 21.18 -0.25 -7.96
N LEU A 229 20.56 0.24 -6.90
CA LEU A 229 21.07 1.38 -6.12
C LEU A 229 22.47 1.15 -5.56
N ARG A 230 22.89 -0.11 -5.40
CA ARG A 230 24.21 -0.47 -4.85
C ARG A 230 25.35 -0.29 -5.85
N ASP A 231 25.03 -0.15 -7.14
CA ASP A 231 26.02 0.05 -8.21
C ASP A 231 26.43 1.52 -8.36
N PHE A 232 25.87 2.43 -7.54
CA PHE A 232 26.10 3.86 -7.61
C PHE A 232 26.70 4.41 -6.31
N ASP A 233 27.70 5.26 -6.41
CA ASP A 233 28.31 5.92 -5.24
C ASP A 233 27.38 6.97 -4.61
N GLY A 234 26.39 7.42 -5.38
CA GLY A 234 25.36 8.31 -4.88
C GLY A 234 24.23 8.58 -5.86
N GLU A 235 23.19 9.23 -5.35
CA GLU A 235 21.95 9.56 -6.07
C GLU A 235 22.19 10.29 -7.40
N LYS A 236 23.19 11.17 -7.47
CA LYS A 236 23.49 11.92 -8.71
C LYS A 236 23.92 11.02 -9.86
N GLU A 237 24.63 9.94 -9.58
CA GLU A 237 25.12 9.00 -10.58
C GLU A 237 23.97 8.15 -11.12
N LEU A 238 23.10 7.65 -10.24
CA LEU A 238 21.84 7.00 -10.62
C LEU A 238 20.98 7.90 -11.51
N VAL A 239 20.79 9.16 -11.10
CA VAL A 239 19.98 10.12 -11.86
C VAL A 239 20.60 10.37 -13.24
N ALA A 240 21.92 10.50 -13.33
CA ALA A 240 22.61 10.63 -14.62
C ALA A 240 22.40 9.39 -15.49
N ALA A 241 22.56 8.19 -14.93
CA ALA A 241 22.42 6.93 -15.67
C ALA A 241 21.01 6.75 -16.27
N ILE A 242 19.95 7.11 -15.54
CA ILE A 242 18.58 7.05 -16.07
C ILE A 242 18.31 8.20 -17.06
N ARG A 243 18.87 9.39 -16.83
CA ARG A 243 18.77 10.52 -17.77
C ARG A 243 19.41 10.20 -19.12
N ASP A 244 20.52 9.49 -19.13
CA ASP A 244 21.18 9.07 -20.38
C ASP A 244 20.28 8.16 -21.22
N ARG A 245 19.34 7.44 -20.60
CA ARG A 245 18.32 6.62 -21.27
C ARG A 245 17.10 7.42 -21.76
N THR A 246 17.08 8.71 -21.49
CA THR A 246 15.98 9.64 -21.83
C THR A 246 16.51 10.91 -22.50
N ASP A 247 17.61 10.80 -23.26
CA ASP A 247 18.30 11.88 -23.97
C ASP A 247 18.65 13.08 -23.06
N GLY A 248 19.03 12.80 -21.81
CA GLY A 248 19.39 13.80 -20.81
C GLY A 248 18.19 14.52 -20.16
N ARG A 249 16.95 14.22 -20.57
CA ARG A 249 15.75 14.92 -20.07
C ARG A 249 15.29 14.43 -18.70
N GLY A 250 15.43 13.13 -18.44
CA GLY A 250 14.72 12.43 -17.37
C GLY A 250 13.41 11.80 -17.89
N PRO A 251 12.84 10.83 -17.15
CA PRO A 251 11.59 10.20 -17.54
C PRO A 251 10.40 11.18 -17.50
N ASP A 252 9.35 10.88 -18.27
CA ASP A 252 8.12 11.67 -18.31
C ASP A 252 7.43 11.71 -16.95
N ALA A 253 7.48 10.60 -16.24
CA ALA A 253 6.96 10.51 -14.88
C ALA A 253 7.86 9.69 -13.95
N VAL A 254 7.72 9.91 -12.66
CA VAL A 254 8.32 9.08 -11.62
C VAL A 254 7.24 8.64 -10.63
N ILE A 255 7.21 7.35 -10.32
CA ILE A 255 6.38 6.76 -9.27
C ILE A 255 7.28 6.49 -8.07
N ASP A 256 6.96 7.10 -6.93
CA ASP A 256 7.56 6.75 -5.65
C ASP A 256 6.70 5.70 -4.96
N ALA A 257 7.21 4.46 -4.90
CA ALA A 257 6.61 3.34 -4.20
C ALA A 257 7.45 2.90 -2.97
N VAL A 258 8.24 3.83 -2.40
CA VAL A 258 9.08 3.60 -1.21
C VAL A 258 8.47 4.23 0.05
N GLY A 259 8.21 5.54 0.04
CA GLY A 259 7.74 6.27 1.22
C GLY A 259 8.77 6.35 2.36
N THR A 260 8.28 6.42 3.61
CA THR A 260 9.10 6.63 4.84
C THR A 260 10.23 5.62 5.06
N GLU A 261 10.24 4.48 4.36
CA GLU A 261 11.28 3.45 4.44
C GLU A 261 12.52 3.72 3.56
N ALA A 262 12.60 4.88 2.91
CA ALA A 262 13.76 5.21 2.08
C ALA A 262 15.07 5.04 2.88
N HIS A 263 16.09 4.44 2.28
CA HIS A 263 17.35 4.25 3.00
C HIS A 263 18.07 5.61 3.04
N GLY A 264 18.11 6.24 4.21
CA GLY A 264 18.58 7.62 4.40
C GLY A 264 19.24 7.86 5.76
N SER A 265 20.01 8.96 5.84
CA SER A 265 21.16 9.20 6.73
C SER A 265 21.09 8.68 8.19
N ALA A 266 22.23 8.23 8.71
CA ALA A 266 22.40 7.77 10.09
C ALA A 266 21.91 8.79 11.16
N ALA A 267 21.90 10.09 10.82
CA ALA A 267 21.40 11.16 11.69
C ALA A 267 19.88 11.13 11.89
N ALA A 268 19.09 10.86 10.83
CA ALA A 268 17.64 10.69 10.95
C ALA A 268 17.29 9.45 11.79
N ARG A 269 18.08 8.39 11.65
CA ARG A 269 17.95 7.15 12.43
C ARG A 269 18.22 7.38 13.93
N LEU A 270 19.19 8.23 14.27
CA LEU A 270 19.47 8.64 15.66
C LEU A 270 18.35 9.48 16.26
N ALA A 271 17.79 10.44 15.52
CA ALA A 271 16.68 11.27 15.97
C ALA A 271 15.41 10.44 16.23
N GLN A 272 15.08 9.52 15.32
CA GLN A 272 13.93 8.60 15.48
C GLN A 272 14.12 7.65 16.69
N ASN A 273 15.33 7.12 16.89
CA ASN A 273 15.63 6.26 18.03
C ASN A 273 15.59 7.02 19.37
N ALA A 274 16.01 8.29 19.40
CA ALA A 274 15.93 9.13 20.58
C ALA A 274 14.48 9.48 20.96
N ALA A 275 13.63 9.76 19.97
CA ALA A 275 12.20 10.00 20.18
C ALA A 275 11.46 8.77 20.73
N ALA A 276 11.87 7.56 20.32
CA ALA A 276 11.33 6.29 20.83
C ALA A 276 11.68 6.00 22.31
N LEU A 277 12.66 6.71 22.89
CA LEU A 277 13.04 6.60 24.31
C LEU A 277 12.25 7.56 25.22
N LEU A 278 11.44 8.46 24.66
CA LEU A 278 10.60 9.37 25.44
C LEU A 278 9.39 8.64 26.05
N PRO A 279 8.91 9.06 27.23
CA PRO A 279 7.68 8.52 27.81
C PRO A 279 6.49 8.65 26.84
N ARG A 280 5.66 7.60 26.71
CA ARG A 280 4.52 7.54 25.75
C ARG A 280 3.61 8.78 25.74
N LYS A 281 3.42 9.43 26.90
CA LYS A 281 2.59 10.64 27.05
C LYS A 281 3.20 11.90 26.41
N LEU A 282 4.52 11.92 26.20
CA LEU A 282 5.27 13.01 25.57
C LEU A 282 5.66 12.66 24.13
N SER A 283 5.88 11.38 23.82
CA SER A 283 6.29 10.94 22.49
C SER A 283 5.20 11.13 21.43
N GLY A 284 3.91 10.96 21.76
CA GLY A 284 2.80 11.14 20.83
C GLY A 284 2.71 12.58 20.28
N PRO A 285 2.44 13.59 21.14
CA PRO A 285 2.35 14.99 20.71
C PRO A 285 3.64 15.54 20.08
N PHE A 286 4.81 15.04 20.49
CA PHE A 286 6.09 15.44 19.92
C PHE A 286 6.32 14.82 18.52
N ALA A 287 6.03 13.53 18.34
CA ALA A 287 6.08 12.87 17.03
C ALA A 287 5.06 13.45 16.05
N GLU A 288 3.88 13.85 16.53
CA GLU A 288 2.84 14.52 15.73
C GLU A 288 3.27 15.90 15.21
N ARG A 289 4.26 16.57 15.84
CA ARG A 289 4.64 17.95 15.47
C ARG A 289 6.03 18.09 14.84
N PHE A 290 6.93 17.14 15.09
CA PHE A 290 8.34 17.24 14.68
C PHE A 290 8.89 15.98 14.00
N SER A 291 8.02 15.08 13.54
CA SER A 291 8.44 13.95 12.70
C SER A 291 8.92 14.45 11.33
N VAL A 292 10.02 13.86 10.87
CA VAL A 292 10.60 14.08 9.54
C VAL A 292 10.79 12.71 8.90
N ASP A 293 10.33 12.58 7.67
CA ASP A 293 10.41 11.35 6.91
C ASP A 293 11.80 11.14 6.29
N ARG A 294 12.03 9.92 5.80
CA ARG A 294 13.20 9.66 4.97
C ARG A 294 12.86 10.07 3.54
N LEU A 295 13.24 11.30 3.18
CA LEU A 295 12.87 11.94 1.91
C LEU A 295 13.72 11.57 0.69
N ALA A 296 14.64 10.59 0.83
CA ALA A 296 15.59 10.27 -0.24
C ALA A 296 14.88 9.87 -1.55
N ALA A 297 13.84 9.04 -1.48
CA ALA A 297 13.09 8.64 -2.68
C ALA A 297 12.35 9.83 -3.32
N LEU A 298 11.72 10.70 -2.52
CA LEU A 298 11.08 11.92 -3.00
C LEU A 298 12.08 12.86 -3.68
N TYR A 299 13.24 13.09 -3.09
CA TYR A 299 14.26 13.95 -3.69
C TYR A 299 14.83 13.35 -4.97
N THR A 300 15.03 12.02 -5.01
CA THR A 300 15.42 11.34 -6.24
C THR A 300 14.36 11.50 -7.31
N ALA A 301 13.07 11.39 -6.96
CA ALA A 301 12.00 11.62 -7.91
C ALA A 301 11.98 13.06 -8.44
N ILE A 302 12.14 14.05 -7.55
CA ILE A 302 12.19 15.48 -7.89
C ILE A 302 13.37 15.78 -8.80
N ASP A 303 14.54 15.22 -8.54
CA ASP A 303 15.70 15.42 -9.39
C ASP A 303 15.55 14.69 -10.72
N LEU A 304 15.14 13.42 -10.69
CA LEU A 304 15.08 12.53 -11.84
C LEU A 304 14.06 12.96 -12.89
N VAL A 305 12.82 13.28 -12.49
CA VAL A 305 11.71 13.56 -13.41
C VAL A 305 12.08 14.68 -14.39
N ARG A 306 11.63 14.61 -15.64
CA ARG A 306 11.89 15.72 -16.58
C ARG A 306 11.19 17.01 -16.15
N ARG A 307 11.64 18.14 -16.72
CA ARG A 307 10.89 19.40 -16.62
C ARG A 307 9.48 19.22 -17.23
N GLY A 308 8.48 19.74 -16.53
CA GLY A 308 7.06 19.58 -16.85
C GLY A 308 6.54 18.14 -16.72
N GLY A 309 7.27 17.27 -16.03
CA GLY A 309 6.87 15.89 -15.77
C GLY A 309 6.04 15.73 -14.49
N THR A 310 5.61 14.51 -14.25
CA THR A 310 4.71 14.18 -13.13
C THR A 310 5.37 13.25 -12.13
N ILE A 311 5.20 13.54 -10.84
CA ILE A 311 5.56 12.63 -9.76
C ILE A 311 4.28 12.10 -9.13
N SER A 312 4.14 10.78 -9.10
CA SER A 312 3.07 10.10 -8.38
C SER A 312 3.62 9.47 -7.11
N LEU A 313 3.23 10.00 -5.96
CA LEU A 313 3.62 9.46 -4.65
C LEU A 313 2.60 8.44 -4.18
N SER A 314 2.98 7.17 -4.21
CA SER A 314 2.22 6.06 -3.64
C SER A 314 2.78 5.60 -2.30
N GLY A 315 4.06 5.85 -2.04
CA GLY A 315 4.68 5.62 -0.74
C GLY A 315 4.03 6.49 0.35
N VAL A 316 3.90 5.93 1.55
CA VAL A 316 3.34 6.66 2.70
C VAL A 316 4.37 7.65 3.22
N TYR A 317 3.93 8.89 3.43
CA TYR A 317 4.65 9.97 4.11
C TYR A 317 3.79 10.43 5.29
N GLY A 318 4.38 10.57 6.47
CA GLY A 318 3.71 10.97 7.72
C GLY A 318 4.44 12.10 8.47
N GLY A 319 5.55 12.59 7.93
CA GLY A 319 6.33 13.69 8.48
C GLY A 319 5.57 15.00 8.39
N MET A 320 5.40 15.68 9.53
CA MET A 320 4.65 16.94 9.60
C MET A 320 5.54 18.18 9.36
N ALA A 321 6.86 17.99 9.25
CA ALA A 321 7.84 19.06 9.12
C ALA A 321 8.84 18.84 7.96
N ASP A 322 8.43 18.10 6.93
CA ASP A 322 9.31 17.73 5.83
C ASP A 322 9.71 18.94 4.94
N PRO A 323 11.01 19.20 4.75
CA PRO A 323 11.45 20.28 3.87
C PRO A 323 11.20 19.94 2.40
N LEU A 324 10.38 20.76 1.74
CA LEU A 324 10.10 20.63 0.31
C LEU A 324 10.96 21.62 -0.51
N PRO A 325 11.66 21.17 -1.57
CA PRO A 325 12.47 22.04 -2.42
C PRO A 325 11.59 22.82 -3.40
N LEU A 326 10.78 23.75 -2.87
CA LEU A 326 9.77 24.51 -3.65
C LEU A 326 10.37 25.26 -4.84
N LEU A 327 11.61 25.77 -4.71
CA LEU A 327 12.30 26.41 -5.83
C LEU A 327 12.44 25.45 -7.03
N THR A 328 12.92 24.22 -6.78
CA THR A 328 13.11 23.21 -7.81
C THR A 328 11.79 22.73 -8.38
N LEU A 329 10.80 22.46 -7.51
CA LEU A 329 9.46 22.04 -7.93
C LEU A 329 8.81 23.08 -8.84
N PHE A 330 8.88 24.36 -8.46
CA PHE A 330 8.34 25.48 -9.22
C PHE A 330 9.09 25.69 -10.55
N ASP A 331 10.42 25.73 -10.51
CA ASP A 331 11.25 25.96 -11.69
C ASP A 331 11.10 24.84 -12.74
N LYS A 332 11.01 23.58 -12.29
CA LYS A 332 10.78 22.43 -13.17
C LYS A 332 9.32 22.28 -13.59
N GLN A 333 8.40 23.08 -13.04
CA GLN A 333 6.95 22.95 -13.26
C GLN A 333 6.45 21.52 -13.01
N ILE A 334 6.89 20.91 -11.90
CA ILE A 334 6.55 19.53 -11.56
C ILE A 334 5.07 19.44 -11.15
N GLN A 335 4.38 18.46 -11.71
CA GLN A 335 3.06 18.05 -11.23
C GLN A 335 3.24 16.98 -10.16
N LEU A 336 2.61 17.18 -8.99
CA LEU A 336 2.69 16.23 -7.89
C LEU A 336 1.29 15.69 -7.58
N ARG A 337 1.12 14.37 -7.64
CA ARG A 337 -0.14 13.68 -7.31
C ARG A 337 0.14 12.59 -6.28
N MET A 338 -0.73 12.46 -5.29
CA MET A 338 -0.47 11.58 -4.14
C MET A 338 -1.76 11.19 -3.44
N GLY A 339 -1.67 10.23 -2.53
CA GLY A 339 -2.73 9.87 -1.61
C GLY A 339 -2.96 8.37 -1.51
N GLN A 340 -3.74 7.98 -0.51
CA GLN A 340 -4.23 6.62 -0.37
C GLN A 340 -4.99 6.19 -1.63
N ALA A 341 -4.92 4.90 -1.97
CA ALA A 341 -5.57 4.40 -3.18
C ALA A 341 -7.09 4.38 -3.03
N ASN A 342 -7.77 5.01 -3.98
CA ASN A 342 -9.23 4.98 -4.06
C ASN A 342 -9.70 3.67 -4.72
N VAL A 343 -9.49 2.52 -4.07
CA VAL A 343 -9.74 1.17 -4.63
C VAL A 343 -11.02 1.08 -5.48
N ARG A 344 -12.19 1.42 -4.91
CA ARG A 344 -13.48 1.34 -5.61
C ARG A 344 -13.59 2.24 -6.84
N ARG A 345 -12.80 3.31 -6.95
CA ARG A 345 -12.70 4.13 -8.17
C ARG A 345 -12.06 3.35 -9.33
N TRP A 346 -11.18 2.41 -9.05
CA TRP A 346 -10.42 1.70 -10.08
C TRP A 346 -10.94 0.28 -10.34
N THR A 347 -11.79 -0.27 -9.46
CA THR A 347 -12.26 -1.65 -9.54
C THR A 347 -12.81 -2.03 -10.91
N ASP A 348 -13.73 -1.25 -11.46
CA ASP A 348 -14.38 -1.59 -12.74
C ASP A 348 -13.42 -1.52 -13.93
N GLU A 349 -12.39 -0.68 -13.86
CA GLU A 349 -11.32 -0.61 -14.87
C GLU A 349 -10.37 -1.82 -14.76
N ILE A 350 -10.13 -2.32 -13.54
CA ILE A 350 -9.16 -3.39 -13.28
C ILE A 350 -9.75 -4.77 -13.51
N LEU A 351 -11.01 -5.00 -13.10
CA LEU A 351 -11.63 -6.32 -13.06
C LEU A 351 -11.54 -7.10 -14.38
N PRO A 352 -11.72 -6.49 -15.57
CA PRO A 352 -11.57 -7.20 -16.86
C PRO A 352 -10.19 -7.84 -17.07
N TYR A 353 -9.13 -7.31 -16.45
CA TYR A 353 -7.77 -7.86 -16.54
C TYR A 353 -7.51 -9.04 -15.59
N LEU A 354 -8.53 -9.45 -14.83
CA LEU A 354 -8.45 -10.55 -13.86
C LEU A 354 -9.38 -11.71 -14.19
N THR A 355 -10.34 -11.56 -15.11
CA THR A 355 -11.33 -12.61 -15.40
C THR A 355 -10.97 -13.49 -16.59
N ASP A 356 -10.44 -12.91 -17.67
CA ASP A 356 -10.26 -13.65 -18.93
C ASP A 356 -8.91 -14.38 -18.96
N GLU A 357 -7.81 -13.63 -18.87
CA GLU A 357 -6.43 -14.12 -18.87
C GLU A 357 -5.62 -13.47 -17.75
N ASP A 358 -4.54 -14.10 -17.29
CA ASP A 358 -3.63 -13.49 -16.29
C ASP A 358 -2.61 -12.54 -16.93
N VAL A 359 -3.11 -11.52 -17.63
CA VAL A 359 -2.24 -10.56 -18.34
C VAL A 359 -1.29 -9.80 -17.42
N LEU A 360 -1.67 -9.65 -16.15
CA LEU A 360 -0.85 -9.03 -15.10
C LEU A 360 0.05 -10.05 -14.37
N GLY A 361 -0.15 -11.35 -14.56
CA GLY A 361 0.59 -12.42 -13.88
C GLY A 361 0.42 -12.36 -12.35
N VAL A 362 -0.79 -12.12 -11.87
CA VAL A 362 -1.11 -11.95 -10.45
C VAL A 362 -1.14 -13.27 -9.69
N GLU A 363 -1.43 -14.41 -10.33
CA GLU A 363 -1.49 -15.70 -9.62
C GLU A 363 -0.12 -16.08 -9.03
N ASP A 364 0.95 -15.80 -9.76
CA ASP A 364 2.34 -15.97 -9.31
C ASP A 364 2.89 -14.70 -8.64
N PHE A 365 2.01 -13.80 -8.19
CA PHE A 365 2.44 -12.57 -7.55
C PHE A 365 3.02 -12.81 -6.16
N ALA A 366 2.33 -13.63 -5.36
CA ALA A 366 2.76 -14.01 -4.03
C ALA A 366 3.98 -14.94 -4.08
N THR A 367 5.06 -14.50 -3.46
CA THR A 367 6.27 -15.29 -3.26
C THR A 367 6.10 -16.35 -2.19
N HIS A 368 5.26 -16.08 -1.19
CA HIS A 368 5.07 -16.96 -0.04
C HIS A 368 3.58 -17.08 0.30
N ARG A 369 3.17 -18.29 0.68
CA ARG A 369 1.84 -18.60 1.21
C ARG A 369 2.06 -19.34 2.54
N VAL A 370 1.58 -18.75 3.62
CA VAL A 370 1.83 -19.25 4.99
C VAL A 370 0.50 -19.43 5.73
N PRO A 371 0.39 -20.37 6.68
CA PRO A 371 -0.76 -20.42 7.58
C PRO A 371 -0.79 -19.17 8.47
N LEU A 372 -1.97 -18.80 8.97
CA LEU A 372 -2.11 -17.64 9.89
C LEU A 372 -1.22 -17.77 11.14
N ASP A 373 -1.06 -18.99 11.67
CA ASP A 373 -0.22 -19.28 12.85
C ASP A 373 1.27 -18.87 12.66
N ASP A 374 1.75 -18.81 11.41
CA ASP A 374 3.14 -18.43 11.08
C ASP A 374 3.31 -16.92 10.85
N ALA A 375 2.26 -16.11 11.07
CA ALA A 375 2.32 -14.67 10.86
C ALA A 375 3.52 -13.98 11.52
N PRO A 376 3.90 -14.25 12.80
CA PRO A 376 5.05 -13.59 13.41
C PRO A 376 6.36 -13.83 12.65
N HIS A 377 6.56 -15.05 12.15
CA HIS A 377 7.73 -15.39 11.33
C HIS A 377 7.66 -14.70 9.96
N ALA A 378 6.49 -14.64 9.34
CA ALA A 378 6.28 -13.95 8.07
C ALA A 378 6.59 -12.45 8.17
N TYR A 379 6.20 -11.78 9.27
CA TYR A 379 6.55 -10.38 9.55
C TYR A 379 8.07 -10.19 9.66
N GLU A 380 8.76 -11.06 10.39
CA GLU A 380 10.22 -10.99 10.53
C GLU A 380 10.92 -11.21 9.18
N MET A 381 10.54 -12.24 8.44
CA MET A 381 11.06 -12.56 7.11
C MET A 381 10.86 -11.38 6.16
N PHE A 382 9.66 -10.81 6.13
CA PHE A 382 9.32 -9.70 5.24
C PHE A 382 10.07 -8.41 5.60
N GLN A 383 10.16 -8.08 6.89
CA GLN A 383 10.93 -6.94 7.40
C GLN A 383 12.42 -7.05 7.07
N ARG A 384 13.00 -8.25 7.22
CA ARG A 384 14.42 -8.50 6.92
C ARG A 384 14.69 -8.72 5.44
N LYS A 385 13.65 -8.78 4.60
CA LYS A 385 13.76 -9.06 3.16
C LYS A 385 14.49 -10.39 2.90
N GLN A 386 14.23 -11.38 3.75
CA GLN A 386 14.84 -12.71 3.69
C GLN A 386 14.06 -13.62 2.74
N ASP A 387 14.71 -14.72 2.32
CA ASP A 387 14.12 -15.80 1.53
C ASP A 387 13.44 -15.36 0.21
N GLY A 388 13.82 -14.20 -0.31
CA GLY A 388 13.22 -13.63 -1.51
C GLY A 388 11.78 -13.16 -1.30
N ALA A 389 11.36 -12.88 -0.06
CA ALA A 389 10.02 -12.39 0.25
C ALA A 389 9.74 -11.03 -0.42
N VAL A 390 8.78 -11.02 -1.33
CA VAL A 390 8.25 -9.81 -1.98
C VAL A 390 6.80 -9.59 -1.58
N LYS A 391 5.96 -10.61 -1.74
CA LYS A 391 4.56 -10.59 -1.31
C LYS A 391 4.23 -11.89 -0.57
N VAL A 392 3.62 -11.75 0.60
CA VAL A 392 3.18 -12.87 1.43
C VAL A 392 1.66 -12.85 1.50
N LEU A 393 1.04 -14.02 1.33
CA LEU A 393 -0.37 -14.25 1.60
C LEU A 393 -0.49 -15.22 2.78
N MET A 394 -1.25 -14.83 3.79
CA MET A 394 -1.68 -15.69 4.88
C MET A 394 -2.94 -16.45 4.44
N LYS A 395 -3.01 -17.74 4.78
CA LYS A 395 -4.16 -18.62 4.59
C LYS A 395 -4.70 -19.01 5.98
N PRO A 396 -5.75 -18.32 6.46
CA PRO A 396 -6.37 -18.57 7.76
C PRO A 396 -7.03 -19.94 7.90
#